data_AF-A0A938Q5A9-F1
#
_entry.id   AF-A0A938Q5A9-F1
#
_cell.length_a   1.000
_cell.length_b   1.000
_cell.length_c   1.000
_cell.angle_alpha   90.00
_cell.angle_beta   90.00
_cell.angle_gamma   90.00
#
_symmetry.space_group_name_H-M   'P 1'
#
loop_
_entity.id
_entity.type
_entity.pdbx_description
1 polymer ?
#
loop_
_entity_poly.entity_id
_entity_poly.type
_entity_poly.pdbx_seq_one_letter_code
_entity_poly.pdbx_strand_id
1 'polypeptide(L)'
;MCRGCDGVFLPHDQADGTGAPVFRHVAGPDQGELQTLVEQVASRVGRVLERRGLVERDAENAWLSDFRQAGPLDDLIGHSITYRIAVGPRAGQKLLTLQTVPARSPEWLDDPDGAARAGGFSLHAGIDIAPHQRPKLERLCRYMSRPPVATERMALTSCGQVRYQLKTPYRDGTTHIVMEPLDFVARLAALVPPPRMHLTRYHGVFAPHSTLRAAVTPAHRGTGGSKPPATAGESAKPPTPRHVALSWARRLNRVFGIEIEGWVLVHWRHERPGDSPALLSPAG
;
A
#
# COMPACT_ATOMS: atom_id res chain seq x y z
N MET A 1 6.92 4.59 1.08
CA MET A 1 7.07 6.06 1.16
C MET A 1 8.34 6.42 0.39
N CYS A 2 8.22 6.87 -0.86
CA CYS A 2 9.38 7.24 -1.66
C CYS A 2 9.78 8.67 -1.29
N ARG A 3 10.95 8.84 -0.66
CA ARG A 3 11.63 10.14 -0.60
C ARG A 3 12.59 10.17 -1.80
N GLY A 4 12.21 10.85 -2.88
CA GLY A 4 13.18 11.36 -3.85
C GLY A 4 13.63 12.70 -3.32
N CYS A 5 14.85 12.78 -2.78
CA CYS A 5 15.45 14.05 -2.38
C CYS A 5 16.27 14.57 -3.57
N ASP A 6 15.60 14.93 -4.67
CA ASP A 6 16.27 15.38 -5.89
C ASP A 6 16.81 16.84 -5.74
N GLY A 7 16.53 17.45 -4.59
CA GLY A 7 16.94 18.79 -4.21
C GLY A 7 16.18 19.34 -2.99
N VAL A 8 16.49 20.57 -2.63
CA VAL A 8 15.86 21.33 -1.54
C VAL A 8 15.30 22.65 -2.06
N PHE A 9 14.18 23.08 -1.48
CA PHE A 9 13.67 24.44 -1.72
C PHE A 9 14.32 25.39 -0.73
N LEU A 10 14.99 26.42 -1.25
CA LEU A 10 15.55 27.50 -0.45
C LEU A 10 14.63 28.72 -0.50
N PRO A 11 14.44 29.42 0.64
CA PRO A 11 13.74 30.71 0.64
C PRO A 11 14.50 31.71 -0.24
N HIS A 12 13.75 32.62 -0.87
CA HIS A 12 14.34 33.66 -1.70
C HIS A 12 14.95 34.75 -0.80
N ASP A 13 16.18 35.15 -1.08
CA ASP A 13 17.00 36.05 -0.26
C ASP A 13 16.69 37.54 -0.52
N GLN A 14 15.40 37.91 -0.40
CA GLN A 14 14.95 39.30 -0.53
C GLN A 14 14.49 39.80 0.85
N ALA A 15 14.91 41.00 1.25
CA ALA A 15 14.69 41.59 2.57
C ALA A 15 13.21 41.65 3.02
N ASP A 16 12.27 41.53 2.07
CA ASP A 16 10.82 41.62 2.31
C ASP A 16 10.12 40.25 2.40
N GLY A 17 10.84 39.12 2.24
CA GLY A 17 10.29 37.77 2.40
C GLY A 17 9.22 37.34 1.37
N THR A 18 9.06 38.09 0.28
CA THR A 18 7.98 37.93 -0.73
C THR A 18 8.35 37.09 -1.95
N GLY A 19 9.61 36.64 -2.08
CA GLY A 19 10.06 35.86 -3.24
C GLY A 19 9.67 34.38 -3.18
N ALA A 20 9.29 33.80 -4.33
CA ALA A 20 8.99 32.38 -4.45
C ALA A 20 10.25 31.52 -4.14
N PRO A 21 10.11 30.41 -3.41
CA PRO A 21 11.25 29.56 -3.06
C PRO A 21 11.89 28.95 -4.31
N VAL A 22 13.23 28.91 -4.33
CA VAL A 22 14.01 28.40 -5.45
C VAL A 22 14.41 26.96 -5.17
N PHE A 23 14.14 26.06 -6.12
CA PHE A 23 14.58 24.68 -6.03
C PHE A 23 16.07 24.57 -6.38
N ARG A 24 16.87 23.98 -5.49
CA ARG A 24 18.28 23.65 -5.73
C ARG A 24 18.46 22.14 -5.72
N HIS A 25 18.99 21.61 -6.81
CA HIS A 25 19.40 20.21 -6.88
C HIS A 25 20.51 19.92 -5.87
N VAL A 26 20.43 18.75 -5.24
CA VAL A 26 21.45 18.22 -4.33
C VAL A 26 21.81 16.82 -4.83
N ALA A 27 23.07 16.41 -4.64
CA ALA A 27 23.47 15.05 -4.95
C ALA A 27 22.62 14.05 -4.16
N GLY A 28 22.31 12.91 -4.79
CA GLY A 28 21.68 11.80 -4.08
C GLY A 28 22.58 11.29 -2.95
N PRO A 29 22.00 10.73 -1.88
CA PRO A 29 22.78 10.27 -0.74
C PRO A 29 23.68 9.10 -1.15
N ASP A 30 24.88 9.04 -0.57
CA ASP A 30 25.77 7.91 -0.75
C ASP A 30 25.35 6.68 0.09
N GLN A 31 26.01 5.54 -0.14
CA GLN A 31 25.67 4.30 0.55
C GLN A 31 25.90 4.37 2.07
N GLY A 32 26.93 5.10 2.51
CA GLY A 32 27.24 5.29 3.93
C GLY A 32 26.24 6.22 4.63
N GLU A 33 25.80 7.28 3.96
CA GLU A 33 24.73 8.16 4.40
C GLU A 33 23.40 7.40 4.52
N LEU A 34 23.06 6.56 3.53
CA LEU A 34 21.88 5.70 3.58
C LEU A 34 21.96 4.69 4.73
N GLN A 35 23.13 4.08 4.96
CA GLN A 35 23.36 3.14 6.05
C GLN A 35 23.17 3.82 7.42
N THR A 36 23.79 4.97 7.62
CA THR A 36 23.64 5.76 8.86
C THR A 36 22.17 6.12 9.09
N LEU A 37 21.46 6.53 8.04
CA LEU A 37 20.05 6.93 8.14
C LEU A 37 19.13 5.75 8.49
N VAL A 38 19.32 4.58 7.87
CA VAL A 38 18.47 3.40 8.18
C VAL A 38 18.69 2.92 9.61
N GLU A 39 19.91 2.97 10.13
CA GLU A 39 20.22 2.64 11.52
C GLU A 39 19.54 3.61 12.50
N GLN A 40 19.58 4.92 12.20
CA GLN A 40 18.88 5.92 12.99
C GLN A 40 17.36 5.71 12.97
N VAL A 41 16.78 5.38 11.81
CA VAL A 41 15.35 5.08 11.69
C VAL A 41 15.01 3.83 12.51
N ALA A 42 15.75 2.74 12.35
CA ALA A 42 15.54 1.50 13.09
C ALA A 42 15.60 1.74 14.60
N SER A 43 16.63 2.45 15.08
CA SER A 43 16.79 2.79 16.49
C SER A 43 15.66 3.66 17.04
N ARG A 44 15.18 4.66 16.29
CA ARG A 44 14.09 5.54 16.70
C ARG A 44 12.75 4.80 16.73
N VAL A 45 12.48 3.98 15.73
CA VAL A 45 11.26 3.17 15.67
C VAL A 45 11.24 2.16 16.82
N GLY A 46 12.35 1.43 17.03
CA GLY A 46 12.50 0.50 18.15
C GLY A 46 12.18 1.16 19.51
N ARG A 47 12.80 2.31 19.80
CA ARG A 47 12.53 3.09 21.02
C ARG A 47 11.07 3.55 21.17
N VAL A 48 10.36 3.81 20.07
CA VAL A 48 8.94 4.17 20.12
C VAL A 48 8.08 2.95 20.41
N LEU A 49 8.42 1.79 19.84
CA LEU A 49 7.70 0.53 20.08
C LEU A 49 7.91 0.03 21.50
N GLU A 50 9.14 0.09 22.02
CA GLU A 50 9.48 -0.22 23.42
C GLU A 50 8.69 0.64 24.40
N ARG A 51 8.70 1.97 24.23
CA ARG A 51 7.94 2.89 25.10
C ARG A 51 6.43 2.66 25.06
N ARG A 52 5.92 2.04 24.00
CA ARG A 52 4.51 1.68 23.85
C ARG A 52 4.21 0.25 24.33
N GLY A 53 5.22 -0.48 24.81
CA GLY A 53 5.09 -1.87 25.24
C GLY A 53 4.78 -2.85 24.10
N LEU A 54 5.08 -2.49 22.84
CA LEU A 54 4.80 -3.30 21.64
C LEU A 54 5.95 -4.23 21.24
N VAL A 55 7.15 -3.98 21.79
CA VAL A 55 8.35 -4.78 21.58
C VAL A 55 9.11 -4.81 22.90
N GLU A 56 9.59 -5.98 23.28
CA GLU A 56 10.49 -6.17 24.40
C GLU A 56 11.91 -6.41 23.85
N ARG A 57 12.93 -5.79 24.47
CA ARG A 57 14.32 -6.04 24.08
C ARG A 57 14.77 -7.37 24.66
N ASP A 58 15.04 -8.34 23.79
CA ASP A 58 15.96 -9.43 24.10
C ASP A 58 17.28 -9.18 23.38
N ALA A 59 18.41 -9.56 24.00
CA ALA A 59 19.76 -9.17 23.60
C ALA A 59 20.14 -9.65 22.18
N GLU A 60 19.37 -10.56 21.60
CA GLU A 60 19.61 -11.12 20.26
C GLU A 60 18.43 -10.95 19.29
N ASN A 61 17.18 -10.71 19.75
CA ASN A 61 16.00 -10.58 18.87
C ASN A 61 14.89 -9.69 19.48
N ALA A 62 14.27 -8.84 18.66
CA ALA A 62 13.08 -8.07 19.04
C ALA A 62 11.81 -8.88 18.72
N TRP A 63 11.10 -9.35 19.74
CA TRP A 63 9.81 -10.03 19.57
C TRP A 63 8.66 -9.02 19.61
N LEU A 64 7.66 -9.21 18.75
CA LEU A 64 6.39 -8.48 18.84
C LEU A 64 5.67 -8.96 20.11
N SER A 65 5.37 -8.04 21.03
CA SER A 65 4.56 -8.37 22.20
C SER A 65 3.08 -8.46 21.78
N ASP A 66 2.41 -9.50 22.26
CA ASP A 66 1.05 -9.85 21.87
C ASP A 66 0.03 -8.98 22.63
N PHE A 67 -0.05 -7.69 22.31
CA PHE A 67 -0.98 -6.78 23.00
C PHE A 67 -1.58 -5.73 22.08
N ARG A 68 -2.70 -6.07 21.42
CA ARG A 68 -3.93 -5.24 21.34
C ARG A 68 -5.12 -6.19 21.11
N GLN A 69 -6.32 -5.84 21.60
CA GLN A 69 -7.56 -6.33 20.99
C GLN A 69 -7.62 -5.74 19.58
N ALA A 70 -7.00 -6.47 18.66
CA ALA A 70 -6.97 -6.18 17.24
C ALA A 70 -8.39 -6.30 16.70
N GLY A 71 -8.83 -5.38 15.85
CA GLY A 71 -10.08 -5.58 15.13
C GLY A 71 -9.95 -6.82 14.22
N PRO A 72 -11.05 -7.42 13.74
CA PRO A 72 -10.97 -8.61 12.88
C PRO A 72 -10.06 -8.45 11.65
N LEU A 73 -9.88 -7.23 11.13
CA LEU A 73 -8.95 -6.94 10.03
C LEU A 73 -7.48 -6.94 10.46
N ASP A 74 -7.17 -6.55 11.69
CA ASP A 74 -5.79 -6.54 12.20
C ASP A 74 -5.27 -7.97 12.31
N ASP A 75 -6.13 -8.94 12.67
CA ASP A 75 -5.79 -10.37 12.66
C ASP A 75 -5.48 -10.86 11.24
N LEU A 76 -6.30 -10.49 10.25
CA LEU A 76 -6.04 -10.82 8.84
C LEU A 76 -4.69 -10.25 8.38
N ILE A 77 -4.40 -9.00 8.75
CA ILE A 77 -3.13 -8.32 8.44
C ILE A 77 -1.96 -9.06 9.10
N GLY A 78 -2.06 -9.38 10.39
CA GLY A 78 -1.02 -10.09 11.14
C GLY A 78 -0.69 -11.45 10.55
N HIS A 79 -1.72 -12.25 10.23
CA HIS A 79 -1.56 -13.53 9.56
C HIS A 79 -0.99 -13.36 8.14
N SER A 80 -1.40 -12.31 7.42
CA SER A 80 -0.85 -12.05 6.09
C SER A 80 0.65 -11.72 6.11
N ILE A 81 1.09 -10.88 7.05
CA ILE A 81 2.51 -10.48 7.20
C ILE A 81 3.37 -11.67 7.62
N THR A 82 2.85 -12.55 8.47
CA THR A 82 3.58 -13.71 8.99
C THR A 82 3.45 -14.98 8.13
N TYR A 83 2.85 -14.86 6.93
CA TYR A 83 2.59 -15.98 6.02
C TYR A 83 1.80 -17.13 6.67
N ARG A 84 0.82 -16.79 7.51
CA ARG A 84 -0.09 -17.72 8.16
C ARG A 84 -1.50 -17.64 7.59
N ILE A 85 -2.24 -18.74 7.70
CA ILE A 85 -3.64 -18.82 7.30
C ILE A 85 -4.49 -18.08 8.33
N ALA A 86 -5.33 -17.15 7.88
CA ALA A 86 -6.06 -16.28 8.81
C ALA A 86 -7.40 -16.87 9.27
N VAL A 87 -8.04 -17.69 8.44
CA VAL A 87 -9.42 -18.15 8.64
C VAL A 87 -9.58 -19.62 8.24
N GLY A 88 -10.58 -20.28 8.85
CA GLY A 88 -10.91 -21.67 8.57
C GLY A 88 -10.16 -22.69 9.44
N PRO A 89 -10.33 -24.01 9.18
CA PRO A 89 -9.82 -25.08 10.04
C PRO A 89 -8.30 -25.12 10.21
N ARG A 90 -7.57 -24.47 9.30
CA ARG A 90 -6.10 -24.42 9.28
C ARG A 90 -5.55 -23.08 9.76
N ALA A 91 -6.37 -22.24 10.41
CA ALA A 91 -5.94 -20.95 10.92
C ALA A 91 -4.66 -21.08 11.79
N GLY A 92 -3.76 -20.10 11.66
CA GLY A 92 -2.45 -20.08 12.33
C GLY A 92 -1.35 -20.93 11.68
N GLN A 93 -1.69 -21.88 10.81
CA GLN A 93 -0.68 -22.67 10.08
C GLN A 93 0.03 -21.83 9.02
N LYS A 94 1.29 -22.19 8.70
CA LYS A 94 2.02 -21.55 7.59
C LYS A 94 1.37 -21.88 6.25
N LEU A 95 1.43 -20.91 5.34
CA LEU A 95 0.95 -21.06 3.99
C LEU A 95 1.78 -22.08 3.21
N LEU A 96 1.13 -22.85 2.33
CA LEU A 96 1.83 -23.78 1.46
C LEU A 96 2.58 -23.02 0.36
N THR A 97 3.89 -23.27 0.26
CA THR A 97 4.75 -22.75 -0.80
C THR A 97 5.29 -23.90 -1.64
N LEU A 98 5.39 -23.67 -2.95
CA LEU A 98 6.05 -24.62 -3.86
C LEU A 98 7.46 -24.12 -4.16
N GLN A 99 8.46 -24.90 -3.77
CA GLN A 99 9.86 -24.65 -4.06
C GLN A 99 10.26 -25.46 -5.28
N THR A 100 10.31 -24.82 -6.46
CA THR A 100 10.58 -25.50 -7.73
C THR A 100 11.91 -25.11 -8.35
N VAL A 101 12.69 -24.26 -7.68
CA VAL A 101 14.05 -23.92 -8.07
C VAL A 101 14.96 -24.05 -6.85
N PRO A 102 16.27 -24.33 -7.03
CA PRO A 102 17.20 -24.39 -5.91
C PRO A 102 17.25 -23.06 -5.15
N ALA A 103 17.41 -23.14 -3.83
CA ALA A 103 17.67 -21.96 -3.01
C ALA A 103 18.97 -21.30 -3.45
N ARG A 104 18.97 -19.97 -3.52
CA ARG A 104 20.19 -19.21 -3.81
C ARG A 104 21.11 -19.26 -2.60
N SER A 105 22.39 -19.59 -2.81
CA SER A 105 23.37 -19.63 -1.73
C SER A 105 23.63 -18.23 -1.14
N PRO A 106 23.84 -18.12 0.18
CA PRO A 106 24.14 -16.84 0.84
C PRO A 106 25.41 -16.17 0.30
N GLU A 107 26.31 -16.89 -0.36
CA GLU A 107 27.63 -16.39 -0.73
C GLU A 107 27.61 -15.42 -1.94
N TRP A 108 26.48 -15.31 -2.67
CA TRP A 108 26.32 -14.40 -3.81
C TRP A 108 25.68 -13.06 -3.40
N LEU A 109 26.03 -12.56 -2.21
CA LEU A 109 25.35 -11.48 -1.49
C LEU A 109 25.65 -10.04 -1.98
N ASP A 110 25.95 -9.86 -3.26
CA ASP A 110 25.82 -8.52 -3.86
C ASP A 110 24.34 -8.27 -4.12
N ASP A 111 23.70 -7.60 -3.17
CA ASP A 111 22.28 -7.26 -3.25
C ASP A 111 22.08 -6.20 -4.36
N PRO A 112 21.43 -6.56 -5.47
CA PRO A 112 21.44 -5.74 -6.70
C PRO A 112 20.64 -4.43 -6.58
N ASP A 113 19.95 -4.22 -5.46
CA ASP A 113 18.98 -3.13 -5.29
C ASP A 113 19.62 -1.86 -4.69
N GLY A 114 20.88 -1.88 -4.25
CA GLY A 114 21.54 -0.69 -3.69
C GLY A 114 20.83 -0.11 -2.46
N ALA A 115 20.09 -0.94 -1.72
CA ALA A 115 19.35 -0.53 -0.53
C ALA A 115 20.21 -0.73 0.74
N ALA A 116 20.20 0.26 1.63
CA ALA A 116 20.78 0.13 2.96
C ALA A 116 19.85 -0.65 3.89
N ARG A 117 20.40 -1.41 4.85
CA ARG A 117 19.60 -2.26 5.74
C ARG A 117 20.11 -2.21 7.19
N ALA A 118 19.18 -2.21 8.14
CA ALA A 118 19.49 -2.33 9.57
C ALA A 118 18.26 -2.86 10.32
N GLY A 119 18.43 -3.88 11.17
CA GLY A 119 17.38 -4.34 12.10
C GLY A 119 16.03 -4.68 11.46
N GLY A 120 16.03 -5.30 10.26
CA GLY A 120 14.80 -5.61 9.51
C GLY A 120 14.23 -4.45 8.68
N PHE A 121 14.83 -3.27 8.74
CA PHE A 121 14.49 -2.13 7.90
C PHE A 121 15.32 -2.15 6.62
N SER A 122 14.72 -1.68 5.52
CA SER A 122 15.42 -1.40 4.26
C SER A 122 15.10 0.02 3.80
N LEU A 123 16.12 0.72 3.30
CA LEU A 123 16.01 2.07 2.79
C LEU A 123 16.61 2.14 1.40
N HIS A 124 15.82 2.61 0.44
CA HIS A 124 16.22 2.76 -0.96
C HIS A 124 16.03 4.21 -1.40
N ALA A 125 17.08 4.80 -1.99
CA ALA A 125 17.05 6.17 -2.53
C ALA A 125 17.54 6.28 -3.99
N GLY A 126 17.78 5.15 -4.68
CA GLY A 126 18.31 5.15 -6.06
C GLY A 126 17.32 5.54 -7.17
N ILE A 127 16.10 6.00 -6.84
CA ILE A 127 15.11 6.44 -7.84
C ILE A 127 15.01 7.97 -7.83
N ASP A 128 15.72 8.60 -8.75
CA ASP A 128 15.57 10.01 -9.14
C ASP A 128 14.98 10.10 -10.55
N ILE A 129 14.16 11.11 -10.86
CA ILE A 129 13.57 11.31 -12.19
C ILE A 129 13.74 12.76 -12.61
N ALA A 130 14.70 13.02 -13.49
CA ALA A 130 14.91 14.37 -14.03
C ALA A 130 13.71 14.80 -14.91
N PRO A 131 13.44 16.13 -15.05
CA PRO A 131 12.24 16.63 -15.75
C PRO A 131 12.08 16.12 -17.19
N HIS A 132 13.18 15.89 -17.91
CA HIS A 132 13.19 15.42 -19.29
C HIS A 132 13.04 13.89 -19.42
N GLN A 133 13.17 13.12 -18.33
CA GLN A 133 13.11 11.65 -18.32
C GLN A 133 11.67 11.11 -18.31
N ARG A 134 10.86 11.56 -19.28
CA ARG A 134 9.44 11.16 -19.41
C ARG A 134 9.23 9.63 -19.44
N PRO A 135 10.08 8.82 -20.09
CA PRO A 135 9.95 7.36 -20.03
C PRO A 135 10.15 6.77 -18.62
N LYS A 136 11.05 7.34 -17.82
CA LYS A 136 11.31 6.91 -16.44
C LYS A 136 10.13 7.28 -15.52
N LEU A 137 9.58 8.49 -15.70
CA LEU A 137 8.34 8.92 -15.04
C LEU A 137 7.18 8.00 -15.39
N GLU A 138 7.01 7.68 -16.67
CA GLU A 138 5.95 6.77 -17.11
C GLU A 138 6.09 5.40 -16.46
N ARG A 139 7.30 4.84 -16.37
CA ARG A 139 7.55 3.56 -15.68
C ARG A 139 7.14 3.62 -14.20
N LEU A 140 7.41 4.72 -13.51
CA LEU A 140 6.96 4.93 -12.12
C LEU A 140 5.43 5.05 -12.05
N CYS A 141 4.80 5.82 -12.93
CA CYS A 141 3.33 5.95 -13.00
C CYS A 141 2.66 4.59 -13.25
N ARG A 142 3.18 3.81 -14.21
CA ARG A 142 2.73 2.44 -14.47
C ARG A 142 2.92 1.56 -13.24
N TYR A 143 4.02 1.70 -12.50
CA TYR A 143 4.26 0.95 -11.26
C TYR A 143 3.24 1.29 -10.17
N MET A 144 2.99 2.57 -9.90
CA MET A 144 2.03 3.03 -8.89
C MET A 144 0.58 2.64 -9.22
N SER A 145 0.26 2.48 -10.51
CA SER A 145 -1.08 2.10 -10.98
C SER A 145 -1.25 0.59 -11.19
N ARG A 146 -0.25 -0.24 -10.84
CA ARG A 146 -0.39 -1.70 -10.95
C ARG A 146 -1.50 -2.20 -10.03
N PRO A 147 -2.33 -3.15 -10.49
CA PRO A 147 -3.22 -3.84 -9.58
C PRO A 147 -2.41 -4.58 -8.51
N PRO A 148 -2.95 -4.73 -7.28
CA PRO A 148 -2.26 -5.41 -6.19
C PRO A 148 -1.98 -6.90 -6.49
N VAL A 149 -2.76 -7.50 -7.40
CA VAL A 149 -2.63 -8.90 -7.80
C VAL A 149 -2.60 -8.99 -9.33
N ALA A 150 -1.70 -9.82 -9.85
CA ALA A 150 -1.61 -10.10 -11.29
C ALA A 150 -2.43 -11.34 -11.63
N THR A 151 -3.62 -11.16 -12.21
CA THR A 151 -4.55 -12.26 -12.55
C THR A 151 -3.92 -13.29 -13.50
N GLU A 152 -3.03 -12.88 -14.40
CA GLU A 152 -2.26 -13.76 -15.28
C GLU A 152 -1.40 -14.80 -14.54
N ARG A 153 -1.06 -14.53 -13.26
CA ARG A 153 -0.27 -15.42 -12.41
C ARG A 153 -1.13 -16.26 -11.46
N MET A 154 -2.45 -16.16 -11.57
CA MET A 154 -3.40 -16.91 -10.77
C MET A 154 -3.97 -18.08 -11.56
N ALA A 155 -4.10 -19.23 -10.91
CA ALA A 155 -4.82 -20.37 -11.43
C ALA A 155 -5.53 -21.12 -10.29
N LEU A 156 -6.61 -21.83 -10.62
CA LEU A 156 -7.19 -22.83 -9.72
C LEU A 156 -6.50 -24.17 -9.96
N THR A 157 -6.18 -24.87 -8.87
CA THR A 157 -5.71 -26.26 -8.93
C THR A 157 -6.89 -27.21 -9.14
N SER A 158 -6.60 -28.46 -9.52
CA SER A 158 -7.63 -29.51 -9.63
C SER A 158 -8.40 -29.75 -8.33
N CYS A 159 -7.79 -29.47 -7.17
CA CYS A 159 -8.41 -29.58 -5.85
C CYS A 159 -9.14 -28.29 -5.42
N GLY A 160 -9.34 -27.32 -6.32
CA GLY A 160 -10.04 -26.06 -6.01
C GLY A 160 -9.24 -25.05 -5.18
N GLN A 161 -7.92 -25.20 -5.07
CA GLN A 161 -7.05 -24.24 -4.38
C GLN A 161 -6.61 -23.13 -5.33
N VAL A 162 -6.36 -21.94 -4.79
CA VAL A 162 -5.77 -20.83 -5.53
C VAL A 162 -4.25 -21.00 -5.52
N ARG A 163 -3.67 -21.15 -6.72
CA ARG A 163 -2.23 -21.12 -6.95
C ARG A 163 -1.84 -19.76 -7.51
N TYR A 164 -0.93 -19.06 -6.84
CA TYR A 164 -0.37 -17.80 -7.28
C TYR A 164 1.12 -17.93 -7.59
N GLN A 165 1.52 -17.62 -8.83
CA GLN A 165 2.92 -17.63 -9.26
C GLN A 165 3.61 -16.31 -8.90
N LEU A 166 4.80 -16.41 -8.31
CA LEU A 166 5.63 -15.26 -7.99
C LEU A 166 6.31 -14.73 -9.27
N LYS A 167 6.41 -13.41 -9.39
CA LYS A 167 7.15 -12.76 -10.49
C LYS A 167 8.61 -13.19 -10.50
N THR A 168 9.20 -13.24 -9.32
CA THR A 168 10.59 -13.57 -9.08
C THR A 168 10.60 -14.58 -7.94
N PRO A 169 11.23 -15.75 -8.12
CA PRO A 169 11.36 -16.72 -7.04
C PRO A 169 11.97 -16.10 -5.80
N TYR A 170 11.50 -16.53 -4.63
CA TYR A 170 12.12 -16.18 -3.37
C TYR A 170 13.49 -16.86 -3.23
N ARG A 171 14.29 -16.36 -2.27
CA ARG A 171 15.65 -16.84 -2.03
C ARG A 171 15.70 -18.32 -1.66
N ASP A 172 14.68 -18.81 -0.99
CA ASP A 172 14.50 -20.21 -0.61
C ASP A 172 14.03 -21.11 -1.77
N GLY A 173 13.90 -20.57 -2.98
CA GLY A 173 13.43 -21.29 -4.14
C GLY A 173 11.91 -21.32 -4.31
N THR A 174 11.15 -20.66 -3.43
CA THR A 174 9.70 -20.59 -3.56
C THR A 174 9.32 -19.86 -4.85
N THR A 175 8.51 -20.50 -5.69
CA THR A 175 8.01 -19.96 -6.96
C THR A 175 6.51 -19.76 -6.99
N HIS A 176 5.77 -20.52 -6.18
CA HIS A 176 4.32 -20.41 -6.07
C HIS A 176 3.86 -20.42 -4.63
N ILE A 177 2.72 -19.77 -4.41
CA ILE A 177 1.97 -19.81 -3.17
C ILE A 177 0.65 -20.52 -3.46
N VAL A 178 0.28 -21.48 -2.62
CA VAL A 178 -0.97 -22.24 -2.75
C VAL A 178 -1.83 -22.03 -1.51
N MET A 179 -3.09 -21.65 -1.71
CA MET A 179 -3.99 -21.29 -0.62
C MET A 179 -5.43 -21.69 -0.92
N GLU A 180 -6.24 -21.83 0.13
CA GLU A 180 -7.68 -21.98 -0.04
C GLU A 180 -8.31 -20.69 -0.58
N PRO A 181 -9.42 -20.76 -1.34
CA PRO A 181 -10.11 -19.58 -1.83
C PRO A 181 -10.48 -18.58 -0.74
N LEU A 182 -10.89 -19.07 0.44
CA LEU A 182 -11.23 -18.21 1.57
C LEU A 182 -10.01 -17.49 2.16
N ASP A 183 -8.85 -18.16 2.28
CA ASP A 183 -7.60 -17.50 2.72
C ASP A 183 -7.14 -16.46 1.70
N PHE A 184 -7.32 -16.73 0.40
CA PHE A 184 -7.05 -15.74 -0.66
C PHE A 184 -7.91 -14.48 -0.50
N VAL A 185 -9.22 -14.63 -0.29
CA VAL A 185 -10.14 -13.50 -0.07
C VAL A 185 -9.79 -12.75 1.22
N ALA A 186 -9.41 -13.46 2.29
CA ALA A 186 -8.98 -12.85 3.54
C ALA A 186 -7.75 -11.95 3.35
N ARG A 187 -6.77 -12.38 2.53
CA ARG A 187 -5.60 -11.58 2.18
C ARG A 187 -5.96 -10.37 1.32
N LEU A 188 -6.91 -10.51 0.39
CA LEU A 188 -7.41 -9.36 -0.37
C LEU A 188 -8.11 -8.34 0.54
N ALA A 189 -8.88 -8.81 1.51
CA ALA A 189 -9.52 -7.95 2.50
C ALA A 189 -8.49 -7.19 3.35
N ALA A 190 -7.37 -7.83 3.72
CA ALA A 190 -6.28 -7.20 4.47
C ALA A 190 -5.58 -6.05 3.69
N LEU A 191 -5.70 -6.00 2.36
CA LEU A 191 -5.17 -4.90 1.55
C LEU A 191 -6.09 -3.67 1.54
N VAL A 192 -7.35 -3.82 1.97
CA VAL A 192 -8.31 -2.73 2.01
C VAL A 192 -8.02 -1.87 3.25
N PRO A 193 -7.61 -0.61 3.08
CA PRO A 193 -7.30 0.23 4.21
C PRO A 193 -8.57 0.59 5.01
N PRO A 194 -8.46 0.79 6.33
CA PRO A 194 -9.55 1.27 7.15
C PRO A 194 -10.17 2.56 6.60
N PRO A 195 -11.49 2.74 6.78
CA PRO A 195 -12.17 3.92 6.31
C PRO A 195 -11.55 5.18 6.92
N ARG A 196 -11.43 6.23 6.11
CA ARG A 196 -10.87 7.55 6.49
C ARG A 196 -9.38 7.53 6.85
N MET A 197 -8.65 6.44 6.57
CA MET A 197 -7.21 6.42 6.75
C MET A 197 -6.51 7.16 5.60
N HIS A 198 -5.62 8.09 5.93
CA HIS A 198 -4.79 8.80 4.95
C HIS A 198 -3.66 7.89 4.44
N LEU A 199 -3.79 7.38 3.21
CA LEU A 199 -2.78 6.55 2.55
C LEU A 199 -1.58 7.35 2.04
N THR A 200 -1.79 8.62 1.72
CA THR A 200 -0.75 9.53 1.27
C THR A 200 -0.56 10.62 2.31
N ARG A 201 0.63 10.68 2.88
CA ARG A 201 1.06 11.77 3.77
C ARG A 201 2.19 12.53 3.09
N TYR A 202 1.98 13.83 2.90
CA TYR A 202 3.01 14.73 2.40
C TYR A 202 3.80 15.30 3.57
N HIS A 203 5.11 15.47 3.37
CA HIS A 203 6.03 16.02 4.36
C HIS A 203 6.82 17.19 3.76
N GLY A 204 7.50 17.97 4.61
CA GLY A 204 8.28 19.13 4.17
C GLY A 204 7.43 20.21 3.52
N VAL A 205 7.93 20.81 2.44
CA VAL A 205 7.24 21.89 1.71
C VAL A 205 5.92 21.47 1.06
N PHE A 206 5.71 20.16 0.87
CA PHE A 206 4.45 19.63 0.33
C PHE A 206 3.40 19.31 1.40
N ALA A 207 3.77 19.36 2.69
CA ALA A 207 2.86 19.09 3.79
C ALA A 207 1.69 20.08 3.80
N PRO A 208 0.46 19.67 4.20
CA PRO A 208 -0.71 20.53 4.16
C PRO A 208 -0.59 21.86 4.89
N HIS A 209 0.17 21.89 6.00
CA HIS A 209 0.40 23.07 6.85
C HIS A 209 1.71 23.82 6.53
N SER A 210 2.43 23.46 5.46
CA SER A 210 3.64 24.21 5.10
C SER A 210 3.27 25.58 4.53
N THR A 211 3.86 26.64 5.07
CA THR A 211 3.69 28.03 4.58
C THR A 211 4.17 28.20 3.13
N LEU A 212 5.14 27.39 2.70
CA LEU A 212 5.70 27.42 1.35
C LEU A 212 4.87 26.62 0.33
N ARG A 213 3.88 25.83 0.77
CA ARG A 213 3.14 24.87 -0.08
C ARG A 213 2.45 25.54 -1.27
N ALA A 214 1.86 26.70 -1.04
CA ALA A 214 1.16 27.50 -2.05
C ALA A 214 2.11 27.99 -3.16
N ALA A 215 3.37 28.27 -2.81
CA ALA A 215 4.36 28.76 -3.74
C ALA A 215 5.02 27.62 -4.56
N VAL A 216 5.14 26.42 -3.99
CA VAL A 216 5.79 25.27 -4.66
C VAL A 216 4.85 24.37 -5.47
N THR A 217 3.53 24.44 -5.23
CA THR A 217 2.56 23.56 -5.91
C THR A 217 1.96 24.26 -7.13
N PRO A 218 1.95 23.65 -8.34
CA PRO A 218 1.45 24.29 -9.57
C PRO A 218 0.02 24.82 -9.52
N ALA A 219 -0.82 24.29 -8.64
CA ALA A 219 -2.22 24.71 -8.46
C ALA A 219 -2.43 25.59 -7.21
N HIS A 220 -1.37 26.19 -6.67
CA HIS A 220 -1.37 26.99 -5.44
C HIS A 220 -2.08 26.33 -4.23
N ARG A 221 -2.11 24.98 -4.21
CA ARG A 221 -2.79 24.23 -3.15
C ARG A 221 -2.16 24.57 -1.80
N GLY A 222 -2.95 25.07 -0.86
CA GLY A 222 -2.46 25.54 0.43
C GLY A 222 -2.77 27.02 0.69
N THR A 223 -3.11 27.80 -0.35
CA THR A 223 -3.87 29.04 -0.16
C THR A 223 -5.26 28.63 0.32
N GLY A 224 -5.52 28.67 1.63
CA GLY A 224 -6.86 28.45 2.18
C GLY A 224 -7.84 29.26 1.34
N GLY A 225 -8.89 28.61 0.80
CA GLY A 225 -9.67 29.05 -0.36
C GLY A 225 -9.88 30.56 -0.47
N SER A 226 -8.89 31.25 -1.04
CA SER A 226 -9.01 32.64 -1.42
C SER A 226 -9.83 32.58 -2.70
N LYS A 227 -11.13 32.81 -2.54
CA LYS A 227 -12.01 33.14 -3.67
C LYS A 227 -11.30 34.29 -4.39
N PRO A 228 -10.96 34.18 -5.68
CA PRO A 228 -10.50 35.35 -6.41
C PRO A 228 -11.54 36.46 -6.21
N PRO A 229 -11.13 37.72 -5.97
CA PRO A 229 -12.08 38.82 -5.87
C PRO A 229 -12.94 38.78 -7.12
N ALA A 230 -14.25 38.65 -6.94
CA ALA A 230 -15.19 38.62 -8.05
C ALA A 230 -15.01 39.92 -8.82
N THR A 231 -14.43 39.85 -10.01
CA THR A 231 -14.53 40.92 -11.00
C THR A 231 -16.02 41.08 -11.27
N ALA A 232 -16.54 42.28 -11.00
CA ALA A 232 -17.93 42.63 -11.26
C ALA A 232 -18.20 42.49 -12.77
N GLY A 233 -18.78 41.37 -13.18
CA GLY A 233 -19.13 41.14 -14.59
C GLY A 233 -19.35 39.70 -15.04
N GLU A 234 -18.88 38.68 -14.32
CA GLU A 234 -19.07 37.29 -14.78
C GLU A 234 -20.35 36.66 -14.22
N SER A 235 -21.25 36.29 -15.14
CA SER A 235 -22.50 35.56 -14.92
C SER A 235 -22.34 34.44 -13.89
N ALA A 236 -23.25 34.38 -12.93
CA ALA A 236 -23.31 33.34 -11.92
C ALA A 236 -23.27 31.95 -12.57
N LYS A 237 -22.13 31.25 -12.43
CA LYS A 237 -22.06 29.81 -12.74
C LYS A 237 -23.13 29.11 -11.90
N PRO A 238 -23.93 28.20 -12.50
CA PRO A 238 -24.93 27.47 -11.75
C PRO A 238 -24.24 26.70 -10.62
N PRO A 239 -24.88 26.59 -9.44
CA PRO A 239 -24.31 25.90 -8.30
C PRO A 239 -23.91 24.48 -8.72
N THR A 240 -22.65 24.12 -8.51
CA THR A 240 -22.16 22.77 -8.75
C THR A 240 -23.08 21.80 -8.02
N PRO A 241 -23.72 20.83 -8.70
CA PRO A 241 -24.64 19.93 -8.03
C PRO A 241 -23.91 19.22 -6.89
N ARG A 242 -24.52 19.20 -5.69
CA ARG A 242 -24.04 18.38 -4.56
C ARG A 242 -23.86 16.97 -5.13
N HIS A 243 -22.61 16.50 -5.18
CA HIS A 243 -22.29 15.17 -5.68
C HIS A 243 -23.22 14.14 -5.01
N VAL A 244 -24.20 13.64 -5.74
CA VAL A 244 -25.00 12.50 -5.28
C VAL A 244 -24.01 11.35 -5.16
N ALA A 245 -23.86 10.81 -3.95
CA ALA A 245 -22.92 9.73 -3.71
C ALA A 245 -23.33 8.52 -4.56
N LEU A 246 -22.63 8.32 -5.68
CA LEU A 246 -22.78 7.11 -6.49
C LEU A 246 -22.60 5.89 -5.58
N SER A 247 -23.48 4.90 -5.72
CA SER A 247 -23.30 3.59 -5.08
C SER A 247 -21.95 2.98 -5.51
N TRP A 248 -21.40 2.10 -4.68
CA TRP A 248 -20.12 1.45 -4.98
C TRP A 248 -20.16 0.69 -6.32
N ALA A 249 -21.27 -0.02 -6.60
CA ALA A 249 -21.49 -0.69 -7.88
C ALA A 249 -21.48 0.27 -9.08
N ARG A 250 -22.15 1.43 -8.99
CA ARG A 250 -22.12 2.46 -10.06
C ARG A 250 -20.75 3.08 -10.23
N ARG A 251 -19.97 3.23 -9.15
CA ARG A 251 -18.58 3.69 -9.26
C ARG A 251 -17.71 2.67 -9.97
N LEU A 252 -17.86 1.38 -9.67
CA LEU A 252 -17.10 0.33 -10.33
C LEU A 252 -17.46 0.20 -11.80
N ASN A 253 -18.75 0.28 -12.15
CA ASN A 253 -19.17 0.31 -13.55
C ASN A 253 -18.58 1.54 -14.26
N ARG A 254 -18.69 2.72 -13.65
CA ARG A 254 -18.18 3.97 -14.25
C ARG A 254 -16.65 3.99 -14.45
N VAL A 255 -15.88 3.43 -13.51
CA VAL A 255 -14.40 3.51 -13.53
C VAL A 255 -13.78 2.32 -14.25
N PHE A 256 -14.35 1.13 -14.09
CA PHE A 256 -13.76 -0.13 -14.56
C PHE A 256 -14.64 -0.90 -15.55
N GLY A 257 -15.85 -0.42 -15.87
CA GLY A 257 -16.80 -1.15 -16.72
C GLY A 257 -17.35 -2.43 -16.09
N ILE A 258 -17.22 -2.59 -14.77
CA ILE A 258 -17.67 -3.80 -14.06
C ILE A 258 -19.11 -3.60 -13.59
N GLU A 259 -20.04 -4.34 -14.19
CA GLU A 259 -21.43 -4.36 -13.77
C GLU A 259 -21.65 -5.36 -12.62
N ILE A 260 -22.00 -4.82 -11.43
CA ILE A 260 -22.23 -5.63 -10.22
C ILE A 260 -23.67 -5.49 -9.71
N GLU A 261 -24.49 -4.61 -10.28
CA GLU A 261 -25.88 -4.39 -9.82
C GLU A 261 -26.80 -5.62 -10.02
N GLY A 262 -26.42 -6.57 -10.88
CA GLY A 262 -27.13 -7.83 -11.10
C GLY A 262 -26.66 -9.04 -10.26
N TRP A 263 -25.64 -8.87 -9.40
CA TRP A 263 -25.13 -10.00 -8.61
C TRP A 263 -26.05 -10.26 -7.42
N VAL A 264 -26.81 -11.35 -7.47
CA VAL A 264 -27.57 -11.82 -6.32
C VAL A 264 -26.56 -12.24 -5.25
N LEU A 265 -26.57 -11.56 -4.10
CA LEU A 265 -25.96 -12.09 -2.89
C LEU A 265 -26.62 -13.45 -2.64
N VAL A 266 -25.90 -14.53 -2.95
CA VAL A 266 -26.32 -15.86 -2.55
C VAL A 266 -26.31 -15.84 -1.03
N HIS A 267 -27.49 -15.70 -0.42
CA HIS A 267 -27.63 -15.82 1.01
C HIS A 267 -27.08 -17.19 1.39
N TRP A 268 -25.96 -17.19 2.10
CA TRP A 268 -25.38 -18.41 2.66
C TRP A 268 -26.32 -18.89 3.76
N ARG A 269 -27.31 -19.71 3.38
CA ARG A 269 -28.20 -20.36 4.33
C ARG A 269 -27.37 -21.46 4.99
N HIS A 270 -27.11 -21.28 6.27
CA HIS A 270 -26.46 -22.31 7.08
C HIS A 270 -27.43 -23.50 7.20
N GLU A 271 -27.36 -24.46 6.26
CA GLU A 271 -28.05 -25.72 6.43
C GLU A 271 -27.41 -26.45 7.62
N ARG A 272 -28.21 -26.73 8.65
CA ARG A 272 -27.80 -27.64 9.71
C ARG A 272 -27.86 -29.07 9.15
N PRO A 273 -26.94 -29.96 9.54
CA PRO A 273 -27.00 -31.34 9.11
C PRO A 273 -28.26 -32.00 9.69
N GLY A 274 -29.25 -32.30 8.82
CA GLY A 274 -30.48 -32.99 9.23
C GLY A 274 -31.69 -32.81 8.31
N ASP A 275 -31.76 -31.74 7.51
CA ASP A 275 -32.93 -31.51 6.64
C ASP A 275 -32.74 -32.18 5.27
N SER A 276 -33.32 -33.37 5.10
CA SER A 276 -33.51 -33.99 3.78
C SER A 276 -34.54 -33.20 2.97
N PRO A 277 -34.25 -32.80 1.72
CA PRO A 277 -35.24 -32.14 0.88
C PRO A 277 -36.29 -33.15 0.39
N ALA A 278 -37.54 -32.98 0.81
CA ALA A 278 -38.68 -33.70 0.25
C ALA A 278 -38.88 -33.28 -1.22
N LEU A 279 -38.80 -34.25 -2.11
CA LEU A 279 -39.12 -34.11 -3.54
C LEU A 279 -40.62 -33.80 -3.70
N LEU A 280 -40.96 -32.58 -4.08
CA LEU A 280 -42.28 -32.24 -4.61
C LEU A 280 -42.37 -32.73 -6.06
N SER A 281 -43.25 -33.71 -6.30
CA SER A 281 -43.69 -34.09 -7.65
C SER A 281 -44.54 -32.98 -8.28
N PRO A 282 -44.49 -32.78 -9.60
CA PRO A 282 -45.39 -31.86 -10.29
C PRO A 282 -46.78 -32.50 -10.42
N ALA A 283 -47.82 -31.75 -10.07
CA ALA A 283 -49.20 -32.07 -10.39
C ALA A 283 -49.68 -31.13 -11.49
N GLY A 284 -50.25 -31.72 -12.56
CA GLY A 284 -51.09 -31.04 -13.56
C GLY A 284 -50.36 -30.54 -14.79
#